data_AF-A0A0X3UR89-F1
#
_entry.id   AF-A0A0X3UR89-F1
#
_cell.length_a   1.000
_cell.length_b   1.000
_cell.length_c   1.000
_cell.angle_alpha   90.00
_cell.angle_beta   90.00
_cell.angle_gamma   90.00
#
_symmetry.space_group_name_H-M   'P 1'
#
loop_
_entity.id
_entity.type
_entity.pdbx_description
1 polymer ?
#
loop_
_entity_poly.entity_id
_entity_poly.type
_entity_poly.pdbx_seq_one_letter_code
_entity_poly.pdbx_strand_id
1 'polypeptide(L)'
;MVVADGSAPLAAPAVTHPVLSPRERAVLDHIAGGLTHEQIARRLGISKHTVDTYLKRVRAKLNLGNKAELTRAALATSGQPAGY
;
A
#
# COMPACT_ATOMS: atom_id res chain seq x y z
N MET A 1 34.11 6.27 -29.37
CA MET A 1 33.02 6.53 -30.33
C MET A 1 31.85 5.65 -29.92
N VAL A 2 30.69 6.27 -29.76
CA VAL A 2 29.50 5.82 -29.00
C VAL A 2 28.81 4.61 -29.63
N VAL A 3 28.42 3.63 -28.82
CA VAL A 3 27.13 2.93 -28.93
C VAL A 3 26.56 2.70 -27.53
N ALA A 4 25.38 3.27 -27.31
CA ALA A 4 24.57 3.10 -26.12
C ALA A 4 23.77 1.80 -26.22
N ASP A 5 23.63 1.07 -25.12
CA ASP A 5 22.43 0.28 -24.86
C ASP A 5 21.85 0.73 -23.52
N GLY A 6 20.92 1.67 -23.63
CA GLY A 6 19.94 1.94 -22.59
C GLY A 6 18.80 0.96 -22.78
N SER A 7 18.70 -0.03 -21.91
CA SER A 7 17.49 -0.85 -21.79
C SER A 7 17.21 -1.07 -20.31
N ALA A 8 16.55 -0.06 -19.72
CA ALA A 8 15.81 -0.23 -18.47
C ALA A 8 14.79 -1.36 -18.66
N PRO A 9 14.74 -2.39 -17.80
CA PRO A 9 13.64 -3.32 -17.86
C PRO A 9 12.41 -2.62 -17.27
N LEU A 10 11.59 -2.15 -18.21
CA LEU A 10 10.14 -2.35 -18.24
C LEU A 10 9.41 -1.98 -16.94
N ALA A 11 8.84 -0.78 -16.98
CA ALA A 11 7.78 -0.31 -16.12
C ALA A 11 6.88 -1.46 -15.63
N ALA A 12 7.01 -1.78 -14.35
CA ALA A 12 5.96 -2.48 -13.62
C ALA A 12 4.65 -1.75 -13.88
N PRO A 13 3.53 -2.46 -14.10
CA PRO A 13 2.29 -1.86 -14.55
C PRO A 13 1.99 -0.69 -13.63
N ALA A 14 1.87 0.52 -14.20
CA ALA A 14 1.28 1.66 -13.53
C ALA A 14 -0.19 1.30 -13.31
N VAL A 15 -0.43 0.43 -12.35
CA VAL A 15 -1.74 0.22 -11.74
C VAL A 15 -2.11 1.61 -11.26
N THR A 16 -3.10 2.19 -11.93
CA THR A 16 -3.72 3.44 -11.55
C THR A 16 -4.37 3.21 -10.20
N HIS A 17 -3.56 3.31 -9.13
CA HIS A 17 -4.08 3.26 -7.78
C HIS A 17 -5.01 4.45 -7.63
N PRO A 18 -6.20 4.27 -7.04
CA PRO A 18 -6.94 5.41 -6.56
C PRO A 18 -6.00 6.22 -5.67
N VAL A 19 -6.02 7.56 -5.81
CA VAL A 19 -5.10 8.47 -5.15
C VAL A 19 -5.31 8.41 -3.63
N LEU A 20 -4.71 7.41 -3.02
CA LEU A 20 -4.62 7.24 -1.58
C LEU A 20 -3.61 8.27 -1.07
N SER A 21 -3.95 8.93 0.02
CA SER A 21 -3.00 9.81 0.68
C SER A 21 -1.79 9.01 1.15
N PRO A 22 -0.61 9.64 1.31
CA PRO A 22 0.61 8.96 1.75
C PRO A 22 0.42 8.15 3.05
N ARG A 23 -0.39 8.68 3.97
CA ARG A 23 -0.74 8.00 5.24
C ARG A 23 -1.64 6.78 5.02
N GLU A 24 -2.60 6.87 4.11
CA GLU A 24 -3.50 5.76 3.76
C GLU A 24 -2.73 4.61 3.11
N ARG A 25 -1.79 4.96 2.22
CA ARG A 25 -0.90 3.99 1.58
C ARG A 25 0.05 3.32 2.58
N ALA A 26 0.64 4.07 3.50
CA ALA A 26 1.51 3.51 4.55
C ALA A 26 0.77 2.52 5.47
N VAL A 27 -0.49 2.81 5.82
CA VAL A 27 -1.33 1.90 6.60
C VAL A 27 -1.61 0.62 5.81
N LEU A 28 -1.97 0.74 4.53
CA LEU A 28 -2.20 -0.40 3.64
C LEU A 28 -0.96 -1.28 3.49
N ASP A 29 0.20 -0.67 3.24
CA ASP A 29 1.48 -1.37 3.07
C ASP A 29 1.81 -2.22 4.31
N HIS A 30 1.63 -1.66 5.50
CA HIS A 30 1.84 -2.42 6.72
C HIS A 30 0.82 -3.56 6.92
N ILE A 31 -0.41 -3.41 6.45
CA ILE A 31 -1.39 -4.52 6.45
C ILE A 31 -1.00 -5.61 5.46
N ALA A 32 -0.49 -5.25 4.27
CA ALA A 32 0.07 -6.23 3.33
C ALA A 32 1.25 -6.99 3.94
N GLY A 33 2.09 -6.30 4.72
CA GLY A 33 3.17 -6.92 5.50
C GLY A 33 2.71 -7.77 6.69
N GLY A 34 1.40 -7.94 6.89
CA GLY A 34 0.84 -8.76 7.98
C GLY A 34 0.86 -8.10 9.36
N LEU A 35 1.16 -6.79 9.45
CA LEU A 35 1.15 -6.08 10.73
C LEU A 35 -0.28 -5.89 11.24
N THR A 36 -0.45 -5.99 12.56
CA THR A 36 -1.74 -5.72 13.21
C THR A 36 -1.99 -4.21 13.31
N HIS A 37 -3.25 -3.80 13.45
CA HIS A 37 -3.60 -2.37 13.63
C HIS A 37 -2.85 -1.70 14.79
N GLU A 38 -2.53 -2.46 15.84
CA GLU A 38 -1.78 -1.96 17.00
C GLU A 38 -0.29 -1.76 16.68
N GLN A 39 0.31 -2.70 15.93
CA GLN A 39 1.68 -2.55 15.45
C GLN A 39 1.80 -1.38 14.47
N ILE A 40 0.82 -1.23 13.57
CA ILE A 40 0.74 -0.11 12.62
C ILE A 40 0.63 1.22 13.35
N ALA A 41 -0.25 1.29 14.36
CA ALA A 41 -0.43 2.46 15.22
C ALA A 41 0.90 2.85 15.86
N ARG A 42 1.61 1.89 16.45
CA ARG A 42 2.93 2.10 17.07
C ARG A 42 4.00 2.54 16.07
N ARG A 43 4.01 1.98 14.86
CA ARG A 43 4.99 2.29 13.81
C ARG A 43 4.77 3.70 13.22
N LEU A 44 3.52 4.11 13.08
CA LEU A 44 3.14 5.41 12.53
C LEU A 44 3.04 6.52 13.60
N GLY A 45 3.18 6.17 14.88
CA GLY A 45 3.06 7.11 16.01
C GLY A 45 1.63 7.64 16.20
N ILE A 46 0.62 6.84 15.84
CA ILE A 46 -0.80 7.21 15.93
C ILE A 46 -1.56 6.22 16.79
N SER A 47 -2.83 6.51 17.12
CA SER A 47 -3.66 5.60 17.88
C SER A 47 -4.33 4.55 16.98
N LYS A 48 -4.67 3.38 17.54
CA LYS A 48 -5.40 2.31 16.81
C LYS A 48 -6.71 2.81 16.20
N HIS A 49 -7.35 3.78 16.85
CA HIS A 49 -8.57 4.41 16.36
C HIS A 49 -8.32 5.26 15.10
N THR A 50 -7.16 5.93 15.03
CA THR A 50 -6.73 6.66 13.86
C THR A 50 -6.43 5.71 12.69
N VAL A 51 -5.83 4.55 12.97
CA VAL A 51 -5.64 3.47 11.97
C VAL A 51 -6.98 2.98 11.43
N ASP A 52 -7.97 2.72 12.29
CA ASP A 52 -9.33 2.33 11.86
C ASP A 52 -9.98 3.41 10.98
N THR A 53 -9.80 4.69 11.35
CA THR A 53 -10.29 5.82 10.55
C THR A 53 -9.65 5.85 9.17
N TYR A 54 -8.32 5.68 9.09
CA TYR A 54 -7.64 5.58 7.80
C TYR A 54 -8.14 4.39 6.99
N LEU A 55 -8.36 3.23 7.61
CA LEU A 55 -8.88 2.06 6.93
C LEU A 55 -10.30 2.24 6.42
N LYS A 56 -11.17 2.94 7.16
CA LYS A 56 -12.50 3.31 6.70
C LYS A 56 -12.44 4.23 5.48
N ARG A 57 -11.54 5.22 5.48
CA ARG A 57 -11.34 6.12 4.33
C ARG A 57 -10.78 5.39 3.12
N VAL A 58 -9.78 4.53 3.33
CA VAL A 58 -9.22 3.62 2.32
C VAL A 58 -10.33 2.76 1.71
N ARG A 59 -11.11 2.07 2.55
CA ARG A 59 -12.26 1.25 2.13
C ARG A 59 -13.27 2.05 1.32
N ALA A 60 -13.63 3.25 1.78
CA ALA A 60 -14.56 4.13 1.08
C ALA A 60 -14.00 4.57 -0.28
N LYS A 61 -12.71 4.91 -0.37
CA LYS A 61 -12.05 5.30 -1.62
C LYS A 61 -11.93 4.15 -2.62
N LEU A 62 -11.64 2.94 -2.15
CA LEU A 62 -11.50 1.75 -2.99
C LEU A 62 -12.82 0.98 -3.17
N ASN A 63 -13.92 1.42 -2.54
CA ASN A 63 -15.19 0.68 -2.47
C ASN A 63 -15.04 -0.78 -1.97
N LEU A 64 -14.18 -1.00 -0.97
CA LEU A 64 -13.92 -2.34 -0.42
C LEU A 64 -14.75 -2.56 0.85
N GLY A 65 -15.52 -3.64 0.88
CA GLY A 65 -16.37 -3.98 2.01
C GLY A 65 -15.62 -4.78 3.07
N ASN A 66 -14.65 -5.60 2.66
CA ASN A 66 -14.08 -6.60 3.56
C ASN A 66 -12.57 -6.45 3.81
N LYS A 67 -12.10 -6.98 4.95
CA LYS A 67 -10.67 -7.01 5.31
C LYS A 67 -9.84 -7.78 4.28
N ALA A 68 -10.39 -8.86 3.72
CA ALA A 68 -9.73 -9.65 2.67
C ALA A 68 -9.49 -8.83 1.39
N GLU A 69 -10.46 -7.99 0.99
CA GLU A 69 -10.32 -7.07 -0.13
C GLU A 69 -9.28 -5.99 0.16
N LEU A 70 -9.24 -5.51 1.40
CA LEU A 70 -8.24 -4.56 1.88
C LEU A 70 -6.83 -5.13 1.78
N THR A 71 -6.63 -6.39 2.20
CA THR A 71 -5.35 -7.10 2.03
C THR A 71 -5.03 -7.32 0.55
N ARG A 72 -6.01 -7.70 -0.29
CA ARG A 72 -5.79 -7.82 -1.75
C ARG A 72 -5.42 -6.50 -2.40
N ALA A 73 -6.09 -5.41 -2.03
CA ALA A 73 -5.79 -4.07 -2.54
C ALA A 73 -4.42 -3.58 -2.06
N ALA A 74 -4.05 -3.92 -0.82
CA ALA A 74 -2.71 -3.67 -0.30
C ALA A 74 -1.65 -4.41 -1.13
N LEU A 75 -1.86 -5.71 -1.39
CA LEU A 75 -0.99 -6.54 -2.23
C LEU A 75 -0.90 -6.04 -3.67
N ALA A 76 -2.02 -5.61 -4.25
CA ALA A 76 -2.07 -5.03 -5.59
C ALA A 76 -1.36 -3.67 -5.66
N THR A 77 -1.29 -2.93 -4.54
CA THR A 77 -0.62 -1.62 -4.42
C THR A 77 0.84 -1.71 -3.99
N SER A 78 1.20 -2.78 -3.29
CA SER A 78 2.56 -3.17 -3.03
C SER A 78 3.08 -3.98 -4.23
N GLY A 79 3.30 -3.32 -5.35
CA GLY A 79 4.23 -3.80 -6.38
C GLY A 79 5.69 -3.79 -5.89
N GLN A 80 5.92 -4.11 -4.60
CA GLN A 80 7.23 -4.16 -4.00
C GLN A 80 7.62 -5.64 -3.92
N PRO A 81 8.68 -6.08 -4.62
CA PRO A 81 9.20 -7.42 -4.44
C PRO A 81 9.54 -7.58 -2.97
N ALA A 82 8.99 -8.63 -2.35
CA ALA A 82 9.44 -9.09 -1.05
C ALA A 82 10.93 -9.42 -1.18
N GLY A 83 11.76 -8.47 -0.79
CA GLY A 83 13.21 -8.56 -0.80
C GLY A 83 13.72 -8.12 0.55
N TYR A 84 13.83 -9.07 1.47
CA TYR A 84 14.94 -9.16 2.41
C TYR A 84 15.06 -10.59 2.91
#